data_AF-T1C9B8-F1
#
_entry.id   AF-T1C9B8-F1
#
_cell.length_a   1.000
_cell.length_b   1.000
_cell.length_c   1.000
_cell.angle_alpha   90.00
_cell.angle_beta   90.00
_cell.angle_gamma   90.00
#
_symmetry.space_group_name_H-M   'P 1'
#
loop_
_entity.id
_entity.type
_entity.pdbx_description
1 polymer ?
#
loop_
_entity_poly.entity_id
_entity_poly.type
_entity_poly.pdbx_seq_one_letter_code
_entity_poly.pdbx_strand_id
1 'polypeptide(L)' 'MNGYGGHTFKWVNENGDVVWVKYHFKTDSKIKNMDPKMLRELLELIQISIEKNFTKG' A
#
# COMPACT_ATOMS: atom_id res chain seq x y z
N MET A 1 -4.40 -5.28 2.23
CA MET A 1 -4.02 -4.04 2.94
C MET A 1 -5.25 -3.14 3.05
N ASN A 2 -5.26 -2.21 4.01
CA ASN A 2 -6.27 -1.14 4.07
C ASN A 2 -5.68 0.15 3.48
N GLY A 3 -6.53 1.00 2.90
CA GLY A 3 -6.18 2.33 2.43
C GLY A 3 -6.67 3.43 3.38
N TYR A 4 -5.84 4.43 3.66
CA TYR A 4 -6.19 5.57 4.51
C TYR A 4 -5.84 6.85 3.76
N GLY A 5 -6.79 7.79 3.67
CA GLY A 5 -6.65 9.01 2.85
C GLY A 5 -5.61 10.02 3.33
N GLY A 6 -4.91 9.76 4.45
CA GLY A 6 -3.86 10.60 5.04
C GLY A 6 -4.36 11.95 5.54
N HIS A 7 -4.74 12.82 4.62
CA HIS A 7 -5.25 14.16 4.86
C HIS A 7 -6.66 14.17 5.47
N THR A 8 -7.01 15.29 6.09
CA THR A 8 -8.38 15.57 6.54
C THR A 8 -9.10 16.34 5.43
N PHE A 9 -10.31 15.90 5.10
CA PHE A 9 -11.11 16.50 4.04
C PHE A 9 -12.31 17.23 4.64
N LYS A 10 -12.85 18.20 3.89
CA LYS A 10 -14.13 18.85 4.20
C LYS A 10 -15.20 18.32 3.26
N TRP A 11 -16.35 18.02 3.81
CA TRP A 11 -17.60 17.87 3.08
C TRP A 11 -18.46 19.09 3.32
N VAL A 12 -19.05 19.60 2.25
CA VAL A 12 -19.97 20.72 2.27
C VAL A 12 -21.27 20.23 1.67
N ASN A 13 -22.39 20.35 2.40
CA ASN A 13 -23.71 19.99 1.88
C ASN A 13 -24.28 21.12 1.00
N GLU A 14 -25.45 20.89 0.40
CA GLU A 14 -26.13 21.87 -0.47
C GLU A 14 -26.48 23.18 0.26
N ASN A 15 -26.64 23.14 1.59
CA ASN A 15 -26.93 24.30 2.43
C ASN A 15 -25.66 25.06 2.87
N GLY A 16 -24.46 24.56 2.55
CA GLY A 16 -23.18 25.15 2.94
C GLY A 16 -22.64 24.71 4.30
N ASP A 17 -23.29 23.78 4.99
CA ASP A 17 -22.79 23.24 6.27
C ASP A 17 -21.56 22.37 6.04
N VAL A 18 -20.60 22.46 6.96
CA VAL A 18 -19.31 21.77 6.83
C VAL A 18 -19.17 20.64 7.84
N VAL A 19 -18.78 19.46 7.36
CA VAL A 19 -18.34 18.34 8.20
C VAL A 19 -16.94 17.89 7.79
N TRP A 20 -16.10 17.54 8.76
CA TRP A 20 -14.73 17.09 8.53
C TRP A 20 -14.67 15.57 8.50
N VAL A 21 -14.01 15.01 7.49
CA VAL A 21 -13.99 13.56 7.26
C VAL A 21 -12.58 13.02 7.05
N LYS A 22 -12.41 11.74 7.38
CA LYS A 22 -11.25 10.90 7.06
C LYS A 22 -11.73 9.69 6.26
N TYR A 23 -11.13 9.45 5.08
CA TYR A 23 -11.48 8.31 4.25
C TYR A 23 -10.69 7.06 4.62
N HIS A 24 -11.41 5.96 4.82
CA HIS A 24 -10.85 4.63 5.08
C HIS A 24 -11.42 3.63 4.07
N PHE A 25 -10.54 2.98 3.32
CA PHE A 25 -10.87 1.86 2.44
C PHE A 25 -10.45 0.57 3.14
N LYS A 26 -11.41 -0.15 3.72
CA LYS A 26 -11.17 -1.43 4.40
C LYS A 26 -11.35 -2.58 3.43
N THR A 27 -10.42 -3.53 3.44
CA THR A 27 -10.53 -4.74 2.63
C THR A 27 -11.28 -5.85 3.37
N ASP A 28 -12.17 -6.55 2.68
CA ASP A 28 -12.86 -7.74 3.21
C ASP A 28 -11.97 -8.99 3.18
N SER A 29 -10.89 -8.97 2.39
CA SER A 29 -9.93 -10.08 2.25
C SER A 29 -9.07 -10.33 3.49
N LYS A 30 -9.36 -9.64 4.61
CA LYS A 30 -8.56 -9.56 5.83
C LYS A 30 -7.16 -8.97 5.56
N ILE A 31 -6.45 -8.63 6.64
CA ILE A 31 -5.04 -8.21 6.54
C ILE A 31 -4.16 -9.45 6.60
N LYS A 32 -3.35 -9.65 5.56
CA LYS A 32 -2.33 -10.70 5.50
C LYS A 32 -1.00 -10.04 5.14
N ASN A 33 -0.05 -10.07 6.08
CA ASN A 33 1.28 -9.53 5.89
C ASN A 33 2.27 -10.67 5.59
N MET A 34 3.30 -10.38 4.80
CA MET A 34 4.37 -11.31 4.53
C MET A 34 5.34 -11.35 5.72
N ASP A 35 5.91 -12.52 6.00
CA ASP A 35 6.98 -12.64 6.98
C ASP A 35 8.25 -11.90 6.49
N PRO A 36 8.89 -11.07 7.33
CA PRO A 36 10.07 -10.30 6.92
C PRO A 36 11.27 -11.13 6.46
N LYS A 37 11.42 -12.36 6.95
CA LYS A 37 12.50 -13.26 6.50
C LYS A 37 12.23 -13.73 5.08
N MET A 38 11.01 -14.21 4.80
CA MET A 38 10.61 -14.62 3.45
C MET A 38 10.72 -13.49 2.43
N LEU A 39 10.36 -12.26 2.82
CA LEU A 39 10.50 -11.09 1.95
C LEU A 39 11.97 -10.85 1.59
N ARG A 40 12.88 -10.93 2.56
CA ARG A 40 14.33 -10.73 2.32
C ARG A 40 14.90 -11.79 1.39
N GLU A 41 14.60 -13.06 1.65
CA GLU A 41 15.05 -14.17 0.79
C GLU A 41 14.55 -13.99 -0.66
N LEU A 42 13.29 -13.56 -0.85
CA LEU A 42 12.74 -13.28 -2.18
C LEU A 42 13.45 -12.11 -2.86
N LEU A 43 13.73 -11.02 -2.14
CA LEU A 43 14.43 -9.85 -2.68
C LEU A 43 15.86 -10.20 -3.10
N GLU A 44 16.58 -11.01 -2.31
CA GLU A 44 17.91 -11.50 -2.65
C GLU A 44 17.89 -12.35 -3.94
N LEU A 45 16.93 -13.26 -4.06
CA LEU A 45 16.77 -14.08 -5.27
C LEU A 45 16.45 -13.24 -6.51
N ILE A 46 15.58 -12.23 -6.38
CA ILE A 46 15.25 -11.30 -7.47
C ILE A 46 16.50 -10.52 -7.90
N GLN A 47 17.26 -10.00 -6.93
CA GLN A 47 18.50 -9.26 -7.20
C GLN A 47 19.52 -10.12 -7.96
N ILE A 48 19.76 -11.35 -7.49
CA ILE A 48 20.67 -12.30 -8.15
C ILE A 48 20.21 -12.61 -9.58
N SER A 49 18.89 -12.78 -9.79
CA SER A 49 18.32 -13.05 -11.10
C SER A 49 18.53 -11.89 -12.07
N ILE A 50 18.29 -10.66 -11.62
CA ILE A 50 18.54 -9.44 -12.39
C ILE A 50 20.00 -9.38 -12.81
N GLU A 51 20.94 -9.45 -11.86
CA GLU A 51 22.38 -9.37 -12.14
C GLU A 51 22.85 -10.41 -13.17
N LYS A 52 22.43 -11.67 -13.00
CA LYS A 52 22.79 -12.76 -13.94
C LYS A 52 22.24 -12.55 -15.35
N ASN A 53 21.11 -11.87 -15.49
CA ASN A 53 20.50 -11.58 -16.78
C ASN A 53 21.13 -10.36 -17.46
N PHE A 54 21.69 -9.41 -16.69
CA PHE A 54 22.37 -8.22 -17.21
C PHE A 54 23.87 -8.42 -17.50
N THR A 55 24.54 -9.40 -16.87
CA THR A 55 25.97 -9.70 -17.14
C THR A 55 26.23 -10.66 -18.30
N LYS A 56 25.18 -11.14 -18.99
CA LYS A 56 25.30 -12.05 -20.15
C LYS A 56 25.24 -11.33 -21.51
N GLY A 57 25.31 -10.00 -21.53
CA GLY A 57 25.43 -9.17 -22.72
C GLY A 57 26.86 -8.73 -22.97
#